data_AF-A0A6A6J7U6-F1
#
_entry.id   AF-A0A6A6J7U6-F1
#
_cell.length_a   1.000
_cell.length_b   1.000
_cell.length_c   1.000
_cell.angle_alpha   90.00
_cell.angle_beta   90.00
_cell.angle_gamma   90.00
#
_symmetry.space_group_name_H-M   'P 1'
#
loop_
_entity.id
_entity.type
_entity.pdbx_description
1 polymer ?
#
loop_
_entity_poly.entity_id
_entity_poly.type
_entity_poly.pdbx_seq_one_letter_code
_entity_poly.pdbx_strand_id
1 'polypeptide(L)'
;MWRRSYFLLILVRIYFALSPSYLHPDENFQGPEVVAGRVFSYPVHQTWEFTSDHPIRSTYPLWIAYGWPMYLLRWLWEGFGYGDVPPSVVYWTLRVLMLTLSFVLEDWAIQELVPSPRTRRIAVLLVASSYVTWTFQTHTFSNSLETLLVIWSLVLIQRIVQDKKRSSVLASSILGILAVTGIFNRITFPAFLLLPSLRLLPHFQRKPFSLVFIVIFALLTAYIAISVDTAFYTSEEFAFSKVFQGPVITPLNNFLYNSQSSNLAQHGIHPRYQHFLVNLPQLIGPAFPLIFLPALRSSYMSLPMLSALSGVALLSVFPHQEARFLLPAVPLILSSVRLPRPPHAKLWISAWILFNAALGVLMGVYHQGGIVPVQTHIARTNESVSHAFWWKTYSPPTWLLNGKNEELKTIDLMGIPGAQMLKQLETALPHCRTRRPPSIAHESVYLVAPRSAYFLQRFEDPRGEEEIRLQEVWSYPRHINLDDMDFAEDGVWKTLGRVVGDRGLVIWRATRNCWGKAQS
;
A
#
# COMPACT_ATOMS: atom_id res chain seq x y z
N MET A 1 -26.03 21.60 -4.44
CA MET A 1 -26.01 20.19 -3.98
C MET A 1 -24.64 19.54 -4.09
N TRP A 2 -23.97 19.55 -5.25
CA TRP A 2 -22.67 18.87 -5.43
C TRP A 2 -21.58 19.24 -4.40
N ARG A 3 -21.44 20.52 -4.02
CA ARG A 3 -20.46 20.97 -3.00
C ARG A 3 -20.71 20.33 -1.63
N ARG A 4 -21.98 20.16 -1.24
CA ARG A 4 -22.35 19.50 0.03
C ARG A 4 -22.01 18.01 -0.01
N SER A 5 -22.31 17.35 -1.14
CA SER A 5 -21.93 15.96 -1.36
C SER A 5 -20.42 15.79 -1.32
N TYR A 6 -19.67 16.67 -1.98
CA TYR A 6 -18.21 16.65 -1.96
C TYR A 6 -17.66 16.84 -0.54
N PHE A 7 -18.19 17.79 0.23
CA PHE A 7 -17.80 17.98 1.63
C PHE A 7 -18.06 16.74 2.49
N LEU A 8 -19.23 16.10 2.33
CA LEU A 8 -19.51 14.82 3.00
C LEU A 8 -18.48 13.75 2.63
N LEU A 9 -18.10 13.65 1.36
CA LEU A 9 -17.10 12.69 0.89
C LEU A 9 -15.70 12.96 1.45
N ILE A 10 -15.34 14.21 1.73
CA ILE A 10 -14.10 14.53 2.46
C ILE A 10 -14.16 13.98 3.88
N LEU A 11 -15.29 14.13 4.59
CA LEU A 11 -15.44 13.56 5.93
C LEU A 11 -15.33 12.02 5.92
N VAL A 12 -15.92 11.37 4.91
CA VAL A 12 -15.77 9.93 4.69
C VAL A 12 -14.30 9.57 4.44
N ARG A 13 -13.60 10.33 3.60
CA ARG A 13 -12.17 10.14 3.32
C ARG A 13 -11.30 10.31 4.58
N ILE A 14 -11.59 11.32 5.41
CA ILE A 14 -10.91 11.53 6.71
C ILE A 14 -11.11 10.31 7.62
N TYR A 15 -12.35 9.81 7.73
CA TYR A 15 -12.65 8.65 8.56
C TYR A 15 -11.81 7.42 8.17
N PHE A 16 -11.76 7.11 6.87
CA PHE A 16 -10.99 5.96 6.38
C PHE A 16 -9.48 6.17 6.47
N ALA A 17 -8.97 7.39 6.19
CA ALA A 17 -7.55 7.71 6.36
C ALA A 17 -7.08 7.56 7.81
N LEU A 18 -7.94 7.88 8.78
CA LEU A 18 -7.67 7.77 10.22
C LEU A 18 -8.12 6.42 10.82
N SER A 19 -8.59 5.48 10.00
CA SER A 19 -8.94 4.13 10.42
C SER A 19 -7.69 3.26 10.49
N PRO A 20 -7.52 2.37 11.48
CA PRO A 20 -6.31 1.57 11.66
C PRO A 20 -6.19 0.40 10.67
N SER A 21 -6.84 0.50 9.50
CA SER A 21 -6.83 -0.54 8.48
C SER A 21 -5.43 -0.80 7.93
N TYR A 22 -5.19 -2.04 7.51
CA TYR A 22 -3.89 -2.49 7.03
C TYR A 22 -4.07 -3.24 5.71
N LEU A 23 -3.99 -2.51 4.59
CA LEU A 23 -4.41 -3.07 3.31
C LEU A 23 -3.41 -4.07 2.73
N HIS A 24 -2.11 -3.88 2.99
CA HIS A 24 -1.04 -4.71 2.47
C HIS A 24 0.30 -4.39 3.17
N PRO A 25 1.20 -5.38 3.40
CA PRO A 25 2.52 -5.18 4.02
C PRO A 25 3.36 -4.03 3.46
N ASP A 26 3.48 -3.99 2.14
CA ASP A 26 4.24 -2.98 1.40
C ASP A 26 3.85 -1.53 1.68
N GLU A 27 2.68 -1.28 2.30
CA GLU A 27 2.34 0.04 2.81
C GLU A 27 3.42 0.60 3.76
N ASN A 28 4.07 -0.26 4.52
CA ASN A 28 5.13 0.10 5.46
C ASN A 28 6.51 -0.33 4.96
N PHE A 29 6.63 -1.59 4.50
CA PHE A 29 7.92 -2.19 4.14
C PHE A 29 8.57 -1.58 2.89
N GLN A 30 7.78 -1.06 1.95
CA GLN A 30 8.31 -0.36 0.75
C GLN A 30 8.30 1.15 0.89
N GLY A 31 8.00 1.69 2.08
CA GLY A 31 7.78 3.12 2.26
C GLY A 31 8.29 3.63 3.61
N PRO A 32 7.40 3.98 4.55
CA PRO A 32 7.76 4.64 5.81
C PRO A 32 8.84 3.93 6.64
N GLU A 33 8.82 2.60 6.74
CA GLU A 33 9.71 1.86 7.66
C GLU A 33 11.20 2.07 7.30
N VAL A 34 11.53 2.09 6.01
CA VAL A 34 12.90 2.27 5.52
C VAL A 34 13.48 3.62 5.93
N VAL A 35 12.64 4.66 5.94
CA VAL A 35 13.07 6.04 6.22
C VAL A 35 12.97 6.36 7.72
N ALA A 36 11.97 5.81 8.42
CA ALA A 36 11.75 6.02 9.84
C ALA A 36 12.98 5.63 10.69
N GLY A 37 13.64 4.52 10.35
CA GLY A 37 14.86 4.08 11.03
C GLY A 37 16.01 5.09 10.93
N ARG A 38 16.12 5.83 9.82
CA ARG A 38 17.16 6.87 9.67
C ARG A 38 16.78 8.20 10.31
N VAL A 39 15.51 8.55 10.32
CA VAL A 39 15.05 9.85 10.85
C VAL A 39 14.95 9.82 12.37
N PHE A 40 14.45 8.73 12.95
CA PHE A 40 14.13 8.62 14.38
C PHE A 40 14.96 7.58 15.12
N SER A 41 15.89 6.89 14.44
CA SER A 41 16.68 5.79 15.02
C SER A 41 15.84 4.65 15.58
N TYR A 42 14.61 4.46 15.08
CA TYR A 42 13.82 3.29 15.44
C TYR A 42 14.50 2.02 14.92
N PRO A 43 14.39 0.89 15.62
CA PRO A 43 14.77 -0.38 15.03
C PRO A 43 13.74 -0.72 13.95
N VAL A 44 14.21 -1.13 12.77
CA VAL A 44 13.38 -1.33 11.57
C VAL A 44 13.78 -2.61 10.87
N HIS A 45 12.83 -3.21 10.17
CA HIS A 45 13.09 -4.35 9.31
C HIS A 45 13.15 -3.90 7.84
N GLN A 46 14.31 -4.05 7.21
CA GLN A 46 14.47 -3.84 5.78
C GLN A 46 14.29 -5.18 5.05
N THR A 47 13.40 -5.19 4.05
CA THR A 47 13.17 -6.38 3.22
C THR A 47 14.33 -6.63 2.27
N TRP A 48 14.35 -7.83 1.67
CA TRP A 48 15.31 -8.21 0.64
C TRP A 48 15.39 -7.22 -0.53
N GLU A 49 14.33 -6.46 -0.80
CA GLU A 49 14.27 -5.44 -1.85
C GLU A 49 15.29 -4.31 -1.65
N PHE A 50 15.71 -4.07 -0.40
CA PHE A 50 16.69 -3.07 0.02
C PHE A 50 18.03 -3.69 0.44
N THR A 51 18.05 -4.95 0.87
CA THR A 51 19.26 -5.59 1.45
C THR A 51 20.00 -6.54 0.50
N SER A 52 19.43 -6.88 -0.66
CA SER A 52 20.11 -7.70 -1.67
C SER A 52 21.35 -7.01 -2.27
N ASP A 53 22.27 -7.78 -2.86
CA ASP A 53 23.45 -7.26 -3.57
C ASP A 53 23.11 -6.28 -4.71
N HIS A 54 21.91 -6.42 -5.30
CA HIS A 54 21.38 -5.53 -6.32
C HIS A 54 20.01 -4.98 -5.90
N PRO A 55 19.96 -3.96 -5.01
CA PRO A 55 18.72 -3.41 -4.50
C PRO A 55 17.80 -2.94 -5.63
N ILE A 56 16.51 -3.26 -5.50
CA ILE A 56 15.52 -3.03 -6.57
C ILE A 56 14.57 -1.87 -6.26
N ARG A 57 14.70 -1.23 -5.08
CA ARG A 57 13.86 -0.11 -4.65
C ARG A 57 14.67 1.15 -4.47
N SER A 58 14.16 2.26 -5.00
CA SER A 58 14.78 3.56 -4.81
C SER A 58 14.39 4.16 -3.47
N THR A 59 15.35 4.77 -2.80
CA THR A 59 15.14 5.57 -1.59
C THR A 59 14.87 7.04 -1.91
N TYR A 60 15.30 7.51 -3.08
CA TYR A 60 15.05 8.89 -3.56
C TYR A 60 13.57 9.33 -3.47
N PRO A 61 12.58 8.61 -4.02
CA PRO A 61 11.18 9.03 -3.91
C PRO A 61 10.66 8.91 -2.47
N LEU A 62 11.18 7.98 -1.66
CA LEU A 62 10.80 7.81 -0.27
C LEU A 62 11.26 8.99 0.59
N TRP A 63 12.46 9.52 0.33
CA TRP A 63 12.96 10.73 0.99
C TRP A 63 12.08 11.95 0.73
N ILE A 64 11.60 12.10 -0.52
CA ILE A 64 10.70 13.19 -0.89
C ILE A 64 9.34 13.02 -0.22
N ALA A 65 8.76 11.81 -0.31
CA ALA A 65 7.40 11.56 0.14
C ALA A 65 7.26 11.43 1.66
N TYR A 66 8.26 10.87 2.34
CA TYR A 66 8.19 10.52 3.77
C TYR A 66 9.33 11.12 4.59
N GLY A 67 10.56 11.11 4.08
CA GLY A 67 11.72 11.55 4.86
C GLY A 67 11.70 13.01 5.28
N TRP A 68 11.49 13.94 4.34
CA TRP A 68 11.36 15.36 4.68
C TRP A 68 10.17 15.65 5.62
N PRO A 69 8.96 15.11 5.37
CA PRO A 69 7.85 15.23 6.32
C PRO A 69 8.16 14.69 7.72
N MET A 70 8.84 13.54 7.82
CA MET A 70 9.25 12.96 9.10
C MET A 70 10.28 13.85 9.81
N TYR A 71 11.26 14.40 9.10
CA TYR A 71 12.23 15.33 9.71
C TYR A 71 11.55 16.61 10.21
N LEU A 72 10.59 17.15 9.45
CA LEU A 72 9.81 18.30 9.89
C LEU A 72 9.00 17.99 11.16
N LEU A 73 8.36 16.81 11.21
CA LEU A 73 7.66 16.34 12.40
C LEU A 73 8.61 16.24 13.60
N ARG A 74 9.77 15.60 13.41
CA ARG A 74 10.81 15.47 14.45
C ARG A 74 11.20 16.84 15.00
N TRP A 75 11.57 17.74 14.10
CA TRP A 75 12.02 19.09 14.46
C TRP A 75 10.95 19.88 15.23
N LEU A 76 9.69 19.82 14.81
CA LEU A 76 8.60 20.48 15.53
C LEU A 76 8.35 19.84 16.90
N TRP A 77 8.30 18.52 16.96
CA TRP A 77 7.98 17.78 18.19
C TRP A 77 9.05 17.95 19.28
N GLU A 78 10.31 17.78 18.91
CA GLU A 78 11.46 18.02 19.79
C GLU A 78 11.57 19.51 20.15
N GLY A 79 11.31 20.40 19.20
CA GLY A 79 11.34 21.85 19.41
C GLY A 79 10.29 22.35 20.40
N PHE A 80 9.13 21.68 20.50
CA PHE A 80 8.13 21.95 21.54
C PHE A 80 8.45 21.29 22.89
N GLY A 81 9.54 20.52 23.00
CA GLY A 81 9.98 19.89 24.24
C GLY A 81 9.27 18.58 24.58
N TYR A 82 8.66 17.90 23.61
CA TYR A 82 7.94 16.63 23.83
C TYR A 82 8.84 15.38 23.83
N GLY A 83 10.16 15.54 23.72
CA GLY A 83 11.12 14.42 23.68
C GLY A 83 11.08 13.66 22.36
N ASP A 84 11.31 12.34 22.41
CA ASP A 84 11.29 11.50 21.22
C ASP A 84 9.88 11.34 20.65
N VAL A 85 9.77 11.33 19.32
CA VAL A 85 8.49 11.12 18.65
C VAL A 85 8.08 9.64 18.80
N PRO A 86 6.85 9.30 19.21
CA PRO A 86 6.38 7.91 19.20
C PRO A 86 6.05 7.44 17.77
N PRO A 87 6.35 6.18 17.38
CA PRO A 87 6.02 5.65 16.05
C PRO A 87 4.56 5.77 15.65
N SER A 88 3.62 5.65 16.61
CA SER A 88 2.19 5.83 16.34
C SER A 88 1.85 7.25 15.86
N VAL A 89 2.56 8.27 16.36
CA VAL A 89 2.37 9.67 15.94
C VAL A 89 2.86 9.83 14.50
N VAL A 90 4.02 9.26 14.18
CA VAL A 90 4.56 9.26 12.81
C VAL A 90 3.58 8.58 11.86
N TYR A 91 3.09 7.39 12.20
CA TYR A 91 2.12 6.63 11.39
C TYR A 91 0.91 7.48 11.01
N TRP A 92 0.20 8.07 11.99
CA TRP A 92 -0.98 8.90 11.71
C TRP A 92 -0.64 10.21 11.02
N THR A 93 0.54 10.79 11.26
CA THR A 93 1.00 11.98 10.53
C THR A 93 1.14 11.68 9.05
N LEU A 94 1.70 10.52 8.68
CA LEU A 94 1.80 10.12 7.27
C LEU A 94 0.43 9.82 6.65
N ARG A 95 -0.52 9.28 7.42
CA ARG A 95 -1.93 9.16 6.98
C ARG A 95 -2.53 10.51 6.61
N VAL A 96 -2.34 11.50 7.48
CA VAL A 96 -2.81 12.88 7.24
C VAL A 96 -2.09 13.51 6.05
N LEU A 97 -0.81 13.23 5.87
CA LEU A 97 -0.05 13.66 4.69
C LEU A 97 -0.66 13.08 3.40
N MET A 98 -0.84 11.76 3.33
CA MET A 98 -1.40 11.10 2.14
C MET A 98 -2.85 11.54 1.87
N LEU A 99 -3.66 11.73 2.91
CA LEU A 99 -4.98 12.35 2.80
C LEU A 99 -4.90 13.75 2.19
N THR A 100 -3.96 14.57 2.66
CA THR A 100 -3.73 15.93 2.15
C THR A 100 -3.30 15.89 0.69
N LEU A 101 -2.39 14.99 0.32
CA LEU A 101 -1.94 14.82 -1.07
C LEU A 101 -3.07 14.34 -1.98
N SER A 102 -3.91 13.39 -1.55
CA SER A 102 -5.10 12.97 -2.31
C SER A 102 -6.04 14.16 -2.54
N PHE A 103 -6.33 14.97 -1.51
CA PHE A 103 -7.20 16.13 -1.70
C PHE A 103 -6.58 17.24 -2.56
N VAL A 104 -5.33 17.63 -2.27
CA VAL A 104 -4.70 18.80 -2.89
C VAL A 104 -4.18 18.48 -4.29
N LEU A 105 -3.59 17.31 -4.50
CA LEU A 105 -2.96 16.95 -5.76
C LEU A 105 -3.87 16.09 -6.64
N GLU A 106 -4.57 15.09 -6.10
CA GLU A 106 -5.45 14.21 -6.90
C GLU A 106 -6.68 14.96 -7.41
N ASP A 107 -7.49 15.52 -6.50
CA ASP A 107 -8.74 16.18 -6.88
C ASP A 107 -8.47 17.46 -7.70
N TRP A 108 -7.34 18.15 -7.49
CA TRP A 108 -6.95 19.29 -8.33
C TRP A 108 -6.53 18.82 -9.74
N ALA A 109 -5.71 17.78 -9.86
CA ALA A 109 -5.33 17.27 -11.18
C ALA A 109 -6.55 16.86 -12.01
N ILE A 110 -7.58 16.26 -11.40
CA ILE A 110 -8.85 15.96 -12.10
C ILE A 110 -9.53 17.24 -12.63
N GLN A 111 -9.49 18.33 -11.86
CA GLN A 111 -10.04 19.60 -12.31
C GLN A 111 -9.28 20.16 -13.52
N GLU A 112 -7.96 20.01 -13.57
CA GLU A 112 -7.12 20.44 -14.70
C GLU A 112 -7.29 19.55 -15.94
N LEU A 113 -7.41 18.23 -15.75
CA LEU A 113 -7.55 17.25 -16.83
C LEU A 113 -8.92 17.29 -17.50
N VAL A 114 -9.98 17.68 -16.79
CA VAL A 114 -11.35 17.72 -17.32
C VAL A 114 -11.73 19.14 -17.74
N PRO A 115 -11.83 19.45 -19.06
CA PRO A 115 -12.04 20.81 -19.54
C PRO A 115 -13.45 21.35 -19.28
N SER A 116 -14.48 20.50 -19.40
CA SER A 116 -15.88 20.93 -19.28
C SER A 116 -16.27 21.10 -17.81
N PRO A 117 -16.80 22.28 -17.39
CA PRO A 117 -17.22 22.51 -16.00
C PRO A 117 -18.32 21.56 -15.53
N ARG A 118 -19.20 21.08 -16.42
CA ARG A 118 -20.25 20.12 -16.07
C ARG A 118 -19.67 18.73 -15.82
N THR A 119 -18.83 18.24 -16.74
CA THR A 119 -18.14 16.95 -16.60
C THR A 119 -17.22 16.95 -15.40
N ARG A 120 -16.53 18.06 -15.13
CA ARG A 120 -15.62 18.22 -13.97
C ARG A 120 -16.32 17.96 -12.64
N ARG A 121 -17.53 18.52 -12.45
CA ARG A 121 -18.31 18.29 -11.22
C ARG A 121 -18.66 16.82 -11.01
N ILE A 122 -18.96 16.11 -12.08
CA ILE A 122 -19.29 14.68 -12.02
C ILE A 122 -18.03 13.85 -11.78
N ALA A 123 -16.96 14.11 -12.53
CA ALA A 123 -15.67 13.43 -12.41
C ALA A 123 -15.11 13.51 -10.98
N VAL A 124 -15.05 14.72 -10.41
CA VAL A 124 -14.56 14.92 -9.03
C VAL A 124 -15.43 14.18 -8.03
N LEU A 125 -16.76 14.23 -8.15
CA LEU A 125 -17.64 13.47 -7.25
C LEU A 125 -17.45 11.95 -7.41
N LEU A 126 -17.21 11.48 -8.63
CA LEU A 126 -17.06 10.06 -8.89
C LEU A 126 -15.74 9.52 -8.33
N VAL A 127 -14.64 10.24 -8.53
CA VAL A 127 -13.35 9.92 -7.90
C VAL A 127 -13.45 10.03 -6.38
N ALA A 128 -14.00 11.13 -5.86
CA ALA A 128 -14.12 11.34 -4.42
C ALA A 128 -15.08 10.39 -3.71
N SER A 129 -15.94 9.68 -4.43
CA SER A 129 -16.83 8.63 -3.89
C SER A 129 -16.35 7.21 -4.14
N SER A 130 -15.14 7.04 -4.69
CA SER A 130 -14.50 5.74 -4.86
C SER A 130 -13.91 5.27 -3.53
N TYR A 131 -14.16 4.01 -3.16
CA TYR A 131 -13.56 3.40 -1.99
C TYR A 131 -12.03 3.33 -2.12
N VAL A 132 -11.51 3.19 -3.34
CA VAL A 132 -10.07 3.20 -3.62
C VAL A 132 -9.45 4.54 -3.22
N THR A 133 -10.16 5.64 -3.46
CA THR A 133 -9.73 6.98 -3.05
C THR A 133 -9.85 7.16 -1.53
N TRP A 134 -10.79 6.50 -0.87
CA TRP A 134 -10.92 6.56 0.60
C TRP A 134 -9.85 5.75 1.33
N THR A 135 -9.49 4.59 0.78
CA THR A 135 -8.58 3.63 1.41
C THR A 135 -7.21 3.73 0.77
N PHE A 136 -6.95 3.09 -0.37
CA PHE A 136 -5.60 3.03 -0.96
C PHE A 136 -4.93 4.41 -1.17
N GLN A 137 -5.63 5.42 -1.68
CA GLN A 137 -5.01 6.72 -1.96
C GLN A 137 -4.67 7.54 -0.71
N THR A 138 -5.30 7.26 0.44
CA THR A 138 -4.97 7.88 1.74
C THR A 138 -3.94 7.08 2.53
N HIS A 139 -3.53 5.92 2.00
CA HIS A 139 -2.54 5.03 2.55
C HIS A 139 -1.14 5.31 2.00
N THR A 140 -0.08 4.92 2.73
CA THR A 140 1.32 5.20 2.38
C THR A 140 1.87 4.25 1.31
N PHE A 141 1.06 3.97 0.28
CA PHE A 141 1.49 3.17 -0.85
C PHE A 141 2.32 3.98 -1.84
N SER A 142 3.41 3.37 -2.31
CA SER A 142 4.13 3.85 -3.50
C SER A 142 3.21 3.88 -4.75
N ASN A 143 2.18 3.02 -4.81
CA ASN A 143 1.14 3.04 -5.85
C ASN A 143 0.27 4.31 -5.81
N SER A 144 0.04 4.86 -4.62
CA SER A 144 -0.71 6.12 -4.45
C SER A 144 0.15 7.31 -4.87
N LEU A 145 1.44 7.31 -4.53
CA LEU A 145 2.39 8.28 -5.07
C LEU A 145 2.52 8.19 -6.60
N GLU A 146 2.55 6.96 -7.15
CA GLU A 146 2.53 6.74 -8.60
C GLU A 146 1.28 7.35 -9.24
N THR A 147 0.12 7.20 -8.61
CA THR A 147 -1.13 7.82 -9.08
C THR A 147 -0.97 9.34 -9.21
N LEU A 148 -0.41 10.00 -8.19
CA LEU A 148 -0.16 11.44 -8.19
C LEU A 148 0.84 11.86 -9.29
N LEU A 149 1.93 11.09 -9.46
CA LEU A 149 2.93 11.34 -10.50
C LEU A 149 2.34 11.18 -11.91
N VAL A 150 1.52 10.16 -12.13
CA VAL A 150 0.83 9.93 -13.42
C VAL A 150 -0.11 11.07 -13.75
N ILE A 151 -1.06 11.40 -12.87
CA ILE A 151 -2.08 12.43 -13.16
C ILE A 151 -1.46 13.81 -13.40
N TRP A 152 -0.43 14.20 -12.65
CA TRP A 152 0.26 15.48 -12.86
C TRP A 152 1.12 15.47 -14.12
N SER A 153 1.74 14.34 -14.46
CA SER A 153 2.41 14.20 -15.75
C SER A 153 1.44 14.38 -16.91
N LEU A 154 0.21 13.83 -16.82
CA LEU A 154 -0.83 14.05 -17.83
C LEU A 154 -1.32 15.50 -17.87
N VAL A 155 -1.42 16.20 -16.73
CA VAL A 155 -1.75 17.64 -16.69
C VAL A 155 -0.69 18.43 -17.46
N LEU A 156 0.59 18.14 -17.24
CA LEU A 156 1.69 18.80 -17.94
C LEU A 156 1.69 18.48 -19.44
N ILE A 157 1.49 17.21 -19.81
CA ILE A 157 1.33 16.81 -21.22
C ILE A 157 0.20 17.60 -21.88
N GLN A 158 -0.96 17.70 -21.24
CA GLN A 158 -2.09 18.46 -21.75
C GLN A 158 -1.74 19.95 -21.93
N ARG A 159 -1.07 20.56 -20.95
CA ARG A 159 -0.66 21.97 -21.00
C ARG A 159 0.34 22.24 -22.13
N ILE A 160 1.36 21.39 -22.28
CA ILE A 160 2.38 21.51 -23.34
C ILE A 160 1.72 21.39 -24.72
N VAL A 161 0.86 20.39 -24.92
CA VAL A 161 0.19 20.17 -26.22
C VAL A 161 -0.78 21.31 -26.56
N GLN A 162 -1.44 21.90 -25.56
CA GLN A 162 -2.39 23.00 -25.77
C GLN A 162 -1.70 24.36 -26.00
N ASP A 163 -0.48 24.56 -25.49
CA ASP A 163 0.29 25.79 -25.72
C ASP A 163 0.86 25.83 -27.15
N LYS A 164 0.08 26.44 -28.05
CA LYS A 164 0.50 26.62 -29.44
C LYS A 164 1.51 27.74 -29.64
N LYS A 165 1.73 28.60 -28.63
CA LYS A 165 2.49 29.85 -28.77
C LYS A 165 3.94 29.71 -28.31
N ARG A 166 4.19 29.00 -27.22
CA ARG A 166 5.52 28.90 -26.58
C ARG A 166 5.95 27.44 -26.42
N SER A 167 7.24 27.22 -26.23
CA SER A 167 7.81 25.88 -25.97
C SER A 167 7.53 25.37 -24.54
N SER A 168 6.65 26.02 -23.78
CA SER A 168 6.28 25.69 -22.39
C SER A 168 7.43 25.13 -21.54
N VAL A 169 8.54 25.88 -21.47
CA VAL A 169 9.82 25.43 -20.89
C VAL A 169 9.65 24.87 -19.47
N LEU A 170 9.00 25.63 -18.58
CA LEU A 170 8.75 25.20 -17.21
C LEU A 170 7.97 23.89 -17.12
N ALA A 171 6.87 23.75 -17.89
CA ALA A 171 6.07 22.53 -17.91
C ALA A 171 6.86 21.33 -18.45
N SER A 172 7.70 21.58 -19.45
CA SER A 172 8.59 20.58 -20.05
C SER A 172 9.67 20.11 -19.05
N SER A 173 10.32 21.05 -18.35
CA SER A 173 11.28 20.75 -17.28
C SER A 173 10.65 19.93 -16.15
N ILE A 174 9.48 20.34 -15.65
CA ILE A 174 8.77 19.61 -14.58
C ILE A 174 8.36 18.22 -15.06
N LEU A 175 7.93 18.06 -16.32
CA LEU A 175 7.59 16.75 -16.86
C LEU A 175 8.80 15.81 -16.89
N GLY A 176 10.00 16.33 -17.22
CA GLY A 176 11.25 15.56 -17.14
C GLY A 176 11.56 15.09 -15.72
N ILE A 177 11.39 15.97 -14.72
CA ILE A 177 11.56 15.61 -13.29
C ILE A 177 10.56 14.52 -12.90
N LEU A 178 9.26 14.73 -13.14
CA LEU A 178 8.21 13.77 -12.74
C LEU A 178 8.36 12.43 -13.44
N ALA A 179 8.80 12.41 -14.70
CA ALA A 179 9.01 11.16 -15.44
C ALA A 179 10.08 10.28 -14.76
N VAL A 180 11.19 10.88 -14.33
CA VAL A 180 12.25 10.16 -13.64
C VAL A 180 11.84 9.79 -12.22
N THR A 181 11.26 10.72 -11.46
CA THR A 181 10.73 10.42 -10.12
C THR A 181 9.72 9.27 -10.17
N GLY A 182 8.87 9.22 -11.19
CA GLY A 182 7.92 8.13 -11.43
C GLY A 182 8.59 6.78 -11.67
N ILE A 183 9.60 6.73 -12.55
CA ILE A 183 10.38 5.51 -12.83
C ILE A 183 11.08 4.99 -11.57
N PHE A 184 11.69 5.87 -10.78
CA PHE A 184 12.36 5.50 -9.52
C PHE A 184 11.36 5.11 -8.42
N ASN A 185 10.16 5.67 -8.41
CA ASN A 185 9.10 5.28 -7.48
C ASN A 185 8.57 3.87 -7.79
N ARG A 186 8.18 3.60 -9.05
CA ARG A 186 7.72 2.27 -9.48
C ARG A 186 8.02 2.01 -10.96
N ILE A 187 8.42 0.78 -11.26
CA ILE A 187 8.63 0.29 -12.64
C ILE A 187 7.34 0.25 -13.47
N THR A 188 6.17 0.27 -12.81
CA THR A 188 4.86 0.28 -13.47
C THR A 188 4.51 1.66 -14.08
N PHE A 189 5.17 2.73 -13.64
CA PHE A 189 4.83 4.11 -14.00
C PHE A 189 4.89 4.38 -15.52
N PRO A 190 5.94 3.96 -16.26
CA PRO A 190 6.02 4.15 -17.71
C PRO A 190 4.83 3.57 -18.48
N ALA A 191 4.21 2.49 -17.98
CA ALA A 191 3.06 1.87 -18.63
C ALA A 191 1.88 2.85 -18.78
N PHE A 192 1.71 3.76 -17.82
CA PHE A 192 0.67 4.78 -17.86
C PHE A 192 1.03 5.97 -18.75
N LEU A 193 2.31 6.25 -18.98
CA LEU A 193 2.76 7.42 -19.75
C LEU A 193 3.11 7.14 -21.21
N LEU A 194 3.44 5.91 -21.59
CA LEU A 194 3.98 5.60 -22.92
C LEU A 194 3.06 6.06 -24.06
N LEU A 195 1.81 5.60 -24.11
CA LEU A 195 0.86 6.01 -25.14
C LEU A 195 0.41 7.48 -25.07
N PRO A 196 0.05 8.06 -23.90
CA PRO A 196 -0.34 9.48 -23.86
C PRO A 196 0.81 10.43 -24.24
N SER A 197 2.07 10.06 -24.00
CA SER A 197 3.24 10.86 -24.37
C SER A 197 3.42 10.98 -25.89
N LEU A 198 2.87 10.06 -26.70
CA LEU A 198 2.88 10.18 -28.16
C LEU A 198 2.18 11.45 -28.65
N ARG A 199 1.27 12.04 -27.85
CA ARG A 199 0.63 13.33 -28.16
C ARG A 199 1.60 14.51 -28.14
N LEU A 200 2.78 14.36 -27.53
CA LEU A 200 3.83 15.38 -27.54
C LEU A 200 4.60 15.43 -28.86
N LEU A 201 4.63 14.35 -29.65
CA LEU A 201 5.44 14.28 -30.88
C LEU A 201 5.15 15.42 -31.87
N PRO A 202 3.88 15.76 -32.19
CA PRO A 202 3.60 16.87 -33.09
C PRO A 202 4.01 18.23 -32.50
N HIS A 203 4.08 18.35 -31.17
CA HIS A 203 4.56 19.55 -30.50
C HIS A 203 6.07 19.67 -30.60
N PHE A 204 6.82 18.59 -30.38
CA PHE A 204 8.28 18.58 -30.50
C PHE A 204 8.76 18.90 -31.92
N GLN A 205 8.04 18.44 -32.95
CA GLN A 205 8.32 18.83 -34.33
C GLN A 205 8.18 20.35 -34.55
N ARG A 206 7.21 20.98 -33.91
CA ARG A 206 7.00 22.44 -33.99
C ARG A 206 7.92 23.23 -33.06
N LYS A 207 8.27 22.67 -31.91
CA LYS A 207 8.97 23.31 -30.79
C LYS A 207 9.97 22.34 -30.14
N PRO A 208 11.14 22.11 -30.77
CA PRO A 208 12.11 21.12 -30.31
C PRO A 208 12.72 21.45 -28.94
N PHE A 209 12.78 22.73 -28.56
CA PHE A 209 13.27 23.14 -27.24
C PHE A 209 12.50 22.49 -26.08
N SER A 210 11.20 22.20 -26.22
CA SER A 210 10.45 21.48 -25.18
C SER A 210 11.08 20.11 -24.88
N LEU A 211 11.49 19.37 -25.91
CA LEU A 211 12.16 18.08 -25.76
C LEU A 211 13.54 18.24 -25.10
N VAL A 212 14.31 19.25 -25.51
CA VAL A 212 15.63 19.54 -24.91
C VAL A 212 15.51 19.76 -23.40
N PHE A 213 14.54 20.57 -22.95
CA PHE A 213 14.33 20.82 -21.52
C PHE A 213 13.82 19.58 -20.78
N ILE A 214 12.97 18.75 -21.38
CA ILE A 214 12.58 17.45 -20.79
C ILE A 214 13.83 16.59 -20.57
N VAL A 215 14.68 16.45 -21.59
CA VAL A 215 15.87 15.59 -21.53
C VAL A 215 16.88 16.11 -20.50
N ILE A 216 17.19 17.41 -20.50
CA ILE A 216 18.14 17.99 -19.54
C ILE A 216 17.69 17.76 -18.10
N PHE A 217 16.42 18.07 -17.80
CA PHE A 217 15.91 17.91 -16.44
C PHE A 217 15.72 16.44 -16.05
N ALA A 218 15.35 15.56 -16.99
CA ALA A 218 15.33 14.13 -16.73
C ALA A 218 16.74 13.60 -16.39
N LEU A 219 17.77 13.97 -17.16
CA LEU A 219 19.14 13.54 -16.88
C LEU A 219 19.64 14.08 -15.54
N LEU A 220 19.34 15.35 -15.21
CA LEU A 220 19.70 15.93 -13.92
C LEU A 220 19.00 15.21 -12.76
N THR A 221 17.69 14.95 -12.88
CA THR A 221 16.95 14.21 -11.85
C THR A 221 17.43 12.77 -11.73
N ALA A 222 17.78 12.11 -12.83
CA ALA A 222 18.31 10.75 -12.82
C ALA A 222 19.67 10.72 -12.12
N TYR A 223 20.55 11.68 -12.40
CA TYR A 223 21.82 11.83 -11.69
C TYR A 223 21.61 11.99 -10.18
N ILE A 224 20.67 12.85 -9.76
CA ILE A 224 20.35 13.05 -8.34
C ILE A 224 19.80 11.76 -7.72
N ALA A 225 18.85 11.09 -8.37
CA ALA A 225 18.24 9.88 -7.85
C ALA A 225 19.26 8.74 -7.69
N ILE A 226 20.10 8.52 -8.71
CA ILE A 226 21.20 7.54 -8.66
C ILE A 226 22.20 7.90 -7.57
N SER A 227 22.52 9.18 -7.39
CA SER A 227 23.44 9.63 -6.34
C SER A 227 22.87 9.35 -4.94
N VAL A 228 21.59 9.64 -4.72
CA VAL A 228 20.90 9.37 -3.44
C VAL A 228 20.85 7.87 -3.16
N ASP A 229 20.48 7.04 -4.14
CA ASP A 229 20.45 5.59 -3.95
C ASP A 229 21.85 5.02 -3.72
N THR A 230 22.85 5.44 -4.50
CA THR A 230 24.25 4.99 -4.33
C THR A 230 24.77 5.38 -2.94
N ALA A 231 24.49 6.60 -2.47
CA ALA A 231 24.82 7.04 -1.12
C ALA A 231 24.08 6.25 -0.03
N PHE A 232 22.84 5.83 -0.30
CA PHE A 232 22.05 5.06 0.66
C PHE A 232 22.59 3.64 0.85
N TYR A 233 22.96 2.98 -0.26
CA TYR A 233 23.37 1.56 -0.28
C TYR A 233 24.87 1.33 -0.07
N THR A 234 25.70 2.37 -0.15
CA THR A 234 27.13 2.25 0.12
C THR A 234 27.42 2.50 1.61
N SER A 235 28.08 1.57 2.29
CA SER A 235 28.37 1.66 3.74
C SER A 235 29.52 2.62 4.10
N GLU A 236 30.32 3.05 3.11
CA GLU A 236 31.45 3.96 3.28
C GLU A 236 31.07 5.42 3.01
N GLU A 237 31.89 6.38 3.46
CA GLU A 237 31.71 7.80 3.16
C GLU A 237 31.47 8.03 1.67
N PHE A 238 30.43 8.82 1.37
CA PHE A 238 30.00 9.06 0.00
C PHE A 238 31.02 9.92 -0.75
N ALA A 239 31.64 9.33 -1.78
CA ALA A 239 32.45 10.05 -2.75
C ALA A 239 31.72 10.09 -4.10
N PHE A 240 31.65 11.26 -4.73
CA PHE A 240 31.01 11.44 -6.04
C PHE A 240 31.58 10.53 -7.14
N SER A 241 32.85 10.13 -7.02
CA SER A 241 33.49 9.18 -7.95
C SER A 241 32.78 7.82 -7.99
N LYS A 242 32.15 7.39 -6.89
CA LYS A 242 31.44 6.10 -6.82
C LYS A 242 30.21 6.04 -7.72
N VAL A 243 29.57 7.18 -7.98
CA VAL A 243 28.45 7.27 -8.94
C VAL A 243 28.90 6.86 -10.34
N PHE A 244 30.18 7.04 -10.69
CA PHE A 244 30.72 6.67 -11.99
C PHE A 244 31.36 5.27 -12.01
N GLN A 245 31.80 4.75 -10.87
CA GLN A 245 32.50 3.46 -10.77
C GLN A 245 31.56 2.27 -10.47
N GLY A 246 30.47 2.51 -9.74
CA GLY A 246 29.50 1.49 -9.35
C GLY A 246 28.15 2.09 -8.97
N PRO A 247 27.42 2.72 -9.93
CA PRO A 247 26.12 3.32 -9.64
C PRO A 247 25.08 2.26 -9.28
N VAL A 248 24.30 2.53 -8.23
CA VAL A 248 23.11 1.72 -7.92
C VAL A 248 21.92 2.30 -8.70
N ILE A 249 21.54 1.62 -9.79
CA ILE A 249 20.41 2.02 -10.65
C ILE A 249 19.21 1.11 -10.34
N THR A 250 18.46 1.48 -9.32
CA THR A 250 17.37 0.66 -8.79
C THR A 250 16.27 0.31 -9.81
N PRO A 251 15.85 1.18 -10.76
CA PRO A 251 14.87 0.78 -11.78
C PRO A 251 15.41 -0.29 -12.74
N LEU A 252 16.71 -0.25 -13.05
CA LEU A 252 17.35 -1.25 -13.90
C LEU A 252 17.44 -2.59 -13.18
N ASN A 253 17.88 -2.58 -11.91
CA ASN A 253 17.92 -3.79 -11.08
C ASN A 253 16.53 -4.42 -10.96
N ASN A 254 15.50 -3.60 -10.74
CA ASN A 254 14.12 -4.04 -10.66
C ASN A 254 13.64 -4.67 -11.98
N PHE A 255 13.99 -4.08 -13.12
CA PHE A 255 13.67 -4.63 -14.45
C PHE A 255 14.36 -5.98 -14.68
N LEU A 256 15.64 -6.09 -14.36
CA LEU A 256 16.40 -7.34 -14.51
C LEU A 256 15.86 -8.45 -13.59
N TYR A 257 15.52 -8.11 -12.35
CA TYR A 257 14.90 -9.04 -11.40
C TYR A 257 13.55 -9.57 -11.91
N ASN A 258 12.68 -8.67 -12.39
CA ASN A 258 11.33 -9.03 -12.88
C ASN A 258 11.33 -9.66 -14.28
N SER A 259 12.44 -9.58 -15.03
CA SER A 259 12.57 -10.27 -16.32
C SER A 259 12.78 -11.78 -16.16
N GLN A 260 13.14 -12.25 -14.96
CA GLN A 260 13.33 -13.66 -14.66
C GLN A 260 12.02 -14.29 -14.15
N SER A 261 11.51 -15.29 -14.88
CA SER A 261 10.25 -15.96 -14.54
C SER A 261 10.29 -16.73 -13.21
N SER A 262 11.46 -17.23 -12.81
CA SER A 262 11.67 -17.90 -11.52
C SER A 262 11.40 -16.97 -10.33
N ASN A 263 11.76 -15.70 -10.45
CA ASN A 263 11.54 -14.70 -9.40
C ASN A 263 10.06 -14.33 -9.32
N LEU A 264 9.40 -14.16 -10.47
CA LEU A 264 7.96 -13.87 -10.53
C LEU A 264 7.11 -15.01 -9.94
N ALA A 265 7.54 -16.26 -10.08
CA ALA A 265 6.83 -17.41 -9.53
C ALA A 265 6.74 -17.36 -7.99
N GLN A 266 7.69 -16.73 -7.31
CA GLN A 266 7.66 -16.54 -5.86
C GLN A 266 6.55 -15.57 -5.41
N HIS A 267 6.13 -14.67 -6.28
CA HIS A 267 5.11 -13.64 -6.01
C HIS A 267 3.73 -14.01 -6.57
N GLY A 268 3.59 -15.18 -7.19
CA GLY A 268 2.35 -15.63 -7.81
C GLY A 268 2.21 -15.19 -9.27
N ILE A 269 1.69 -16.12 -10.09
CA ILE A 269 1.49 -15.95 -11.53
C ILE A 269 -0.01 -15.94 -11.82
N HIS A 270 -0.43 -15.01 -12.67
CA HIS A 270 -1.82 -14.83 -13.07
C HIS A 270 -2.00 -14.91 -14.59
N PRO A 271 -3.20 -15.27 -15.06
CA PRO A 271 -3.54 -15.17 -16.48
C PRO A 271 -3.46 -13.72 -16.97
N ARG A 272 -3.08 -13.53 -18.25
CA ARG A 272 -2.90 -12.19 -18.83
C ARG A 272 -4.14 -11.29 -18.80
N TYR A 273 -5.33 -11.88 -18.68
CA TYR A 273 -6.59 -11.14 -18.61
C TYR A 273 -6.97 -10.71 -17.18
N GLN A 274 -6.21 -11.10 -16.15
CA GLN A 274 -6.51 -10.85 -14.74
C GLN A 274 -6.72 -9.35 -14.46
N HIS A 275 -5.83 -8.50 -14.95
CA HIS A 275 -5.94 -7.05 -14.79
C HIS A 275 -7.26 -6.49 -15.31
N PHE A 276 -7.69 -6.93 -16.50
CA PHE A 276 -8.88 -6.40 -17.16
C PHE A 276 -10.18 -7.03 -16.65
N LEU A 277 -10.23 -8.34 -16.43
CA LEU A 277 -11.46 -9.08 -16.12
C LEU A 277 -11.71 -9.28 -14.62
N VAL A 278 -10.69 -9.11 -13.77
CA VAL A 278 -10.82 -9.31 -12.31
C VAL A 278 -10.45 -8.04 -11.56
N ASN A 279 -9.23 -7.54 -11.74
CA ASN A 279 -8.71 -6.42 -10.95
C ASN A 279 -9.46 -5.11 -11.23
N LEU A 280 -9.74 -4.78 -12.50
CA LEU A 280 -10.54 -3.59 -12.83
C LEU A 280 -11.97 -3.66 -12.27
N PRO A 281 -12.77 -4.72 -12.51
CA PRO A 281 -14.08 -4.86 -11.88
C PRO A 281 -14.03 -4.76 -10.35
N GLN A 282 -13.00 -5.31 -9.71
CA GLN A 282 -12.82 -5.19 -8.26
C GLN A 282 -12.59 -3.73 -7.82
N LEU A 283 -11.84 -2.93 -8.58
CA LEU A 283 -11.51 -1.55 -8.22
C LEU A 283 -12.62 -0.54 -8.53
N ILE A 284 -13.36 -0.72 -9.62
CA ILE A 284 -14.34 0.28 -10.09
C ILE A 284 -15.78 -0.26 -10.22
N GLY A 285 -16.02 -1.53 -9.95
CA GLY A 285 -17.35 -2.13 -9.79
C GLY A 285 -18.36 -1.70 -10.86
N PRO A 286 -19.48 -1.06 -10.49
CA PRO A 286 -20.51 -0.61 -11.45
C PRO A 286 -20.02 0.36 -12.54
N ALA A 287 -18.86 1.00 -12.38
CA ALA A 287 -18.28 1.86 -13.41
C ALA A 287 -17.53 1.07 -14.49
N PHE A 288 -17.16 -0.19 -14.26
CA PHE A 288 -16.44 -1.03 -15.23
C PHE A 288 -17.15 -1.14 -16.59
N PRO A 289 -18.46 -1.45 -16.67
CA PRO A 289 -19.17 -1.49 -17.95
C PRO A 289 -19.21 -0.14 -18.67
N LEU A 290 -19.05 0.98 -17.95
CA LEU A 290 -19.06 2.31 -18.55
C LEU A 290 -17.80 2.60 -19.39
N ILE A 291 -16.74 1.79 -19.30
CA ILE A 291 -15.55 1.92 -20.16
C ILE A 291 -15.91 1.65 -21.63
N PHE A 292 -16.84 0.72 -21.87
CA PHE A 292 -17.22 0.31 -23.23
C PHE A 292 -18.13 1.33 -23.92
N LEU A 293 -18.86 2.17 -23.16
CA LEU A 293 -19.79 3.16 -23.73
C LEU A 293 -19.07 4.29 -24.51
N PRO A 294 -17.95 4.88 -24.02
CA PRO A 294 -17.09 5.78 -24.79
C PRO A 294 -16.32 5.07 -25.89
N ALA A 295 -15.87 3.83 -25.69
CA ALA A 295 -15.09 3.07 -26.68
C ALA A 295 -15.85 2.87 -28.00
N LEU A 296 -17.18 2.78 -27.93
CA LEU A 296 -18.07 2.71 -29.10
C LEU A 296 -18.22 4.04 -29.87
N ARG A 297 -17.67 5.16 -29.36
CA ARG A 297 -17.70 6.47 -30.03
C ARG A 297 -16.27 7.01 -30.16
N SER A 298 -15.58 6.53 -31.20
CA SER A 298 -14.19 6.83 -31.60
C SER A 298 -13.76 8.32 -31.51
N SER A 299 -14.67 9.29 -31.60
CA SER A 299 -14.32 10.71 -31.72
C SER A 299 -13.75 11.40 -30.47
N TYR A 300 -13.69 10.78 -29.28
CA TYR A 300 -13.19 11.45 -28.06
C TYR A 300 -12.48 10.53 -27.04
N MET A 301 -11.40 9.85 -27.42
CA MET A 301 -10.51 9.26 -26.42
C MET A 301 -9.81 10.39 -25.63
N SER A 302 -10.24 10.62 -24.39
CA SER A 302 -9.63 11.63 -23.51
C SER A 302 -8.18 11.23 -23.18
N LEU A 303 -7.33 12.21 -22.83
CA LEU A 303 -5.96 11.92 -22.41
C LEU A 303 -5.91 10.98 -21.17
N PRO A 304 -6.76 11.16 -20.13
CA PRO A 304 -6.79 10.25 -18.99
C PRO A 304 -7.21 8.82 -19.37
N MET A 305 -8.24 8.66 -20.21
CA MET A 305 -8.67 7.33 -20.66
C MET A 305 -7.57 6.62 -21.46
N LEU A 306 -6.87 7.34 -22.35
CA LEU A 306 -5.75 6.77 -23.09
C LEU A 306 -4.63 6.28 -22.14
N SER A 307 -4.31 7.04 -21.11
CA SER A 307 -3.33 6.66 -20.10
C SER A 307 -3.77 5.45 -19.28
N ALA A 308 -5.04 5.39 -18.87
CA ALA A 308 -5.57 4.25 -18.13
C ALA A 308 -5.53 2.96 -18.96
N LEU A 309 -5.98 3.02 -20.21
CA LEU A 309 -5.95 1.86 -21.11
C LEU A 309 -4.52 1.44 -21.45
N SER A 310 -3.60 2.40 -21.59
CA SER A 310 -2.16 2.14 -21.75
C SER A 310 -1.61 1.33 -20.57
N GLY A 311 -1.84 1.80 -19.34
CA GLY A 311 -1.37 1.13 -18.14
C GLY A 311 -1.95 -0.27 -18.00
N VAL A 312 -3.27 -0.42 -18.16
CA VAL A 312 -3.93 -1.73 -18.07
C VAL A 312 -3.38 -2.69 -19.13
N ALA A 313 -3.27 -2.27 -20.39
CA ALA A 313 -2.82 -3.15 -21.47
C ALA A 313 -1.35 -3.56 -21.32
N LEU A 314 -0.45 -2.62 -21.03
CA LEU A 314 0.98 -2.89 -20.92
C LEU A 314 1.31 -3.69 -19.66
N LEU A 315 0.66 -3.44 -18.53
CA LEU A 315 0.86 -4.22 -17.31
C LEU A 315 0.28 -5.64 -17.44
N SER A 316 -0.77 -5.83 -18.25
CA SER A 316 -1.34 -7.15 -18.55
C SER A 316 -0.41 -8.10 -19.32
N VAL A 317 0.68 -7.58 -19.88
CA VAL A 317 1.71 -8.41 -20.54
C VAL A 317 2.49 -9.23 -19.52
N PHE A 318 2.68 -8.68 -18.31
CA PHE A 318 3.46 -9.33 -17.26
C PHE A 318 2.60 -10.36 -16.50
N PRO A 319 3.16 -11.53 -16.14
CA PRO A 319 2.40 -12.59 -15.48
C PRO A 319 1.96 -12.25 -14.05
N HIS A 320 2.73 -11.44 -13.32
CA HIS A 320 2.40 -11.04 -11.95
C HIS A 320 1.46 -9.82 -11.99
N GLN A 321 0.21 -9.99 -11.55
CA GLN A 321 -0.89 -9.04 -11.77
C GLN A 321 -1.71 -8.78 -10.51
N GLU A 322 -1.26 -7.84 -9.70
CA GLU A 322 -1.98 -7.42 -8.50
C GLU A 322 -2.91 -6.23 -8.76
N ALA A 323 -4.05 -6.18 -8.07
CA ALA A 323 -5.02 -5.11 -8.28
C ALA A 323 -4.42 -3.71 -8.02
N ARG A 324 -3.53 -3.57 -7.04
CA ARG A 324 -2.89 -2.28 -6.72
C ARG A 324 -2.00 -1.70 -7.82
N PHE A 325 -1.54 -2.50 -8.80
CA PHE A 325 -0.80 -1.94 -9.95
C PHE A 325 -1.70 -1.08 -10.85
N LEU A 326 -3.03 -1.22 -10.72
CA LEU A 326 -4.01 -0.44 -11.48
C LEU A 326 -4.58 0.74 -10.70
N LEU A 327 -4.06 1.08 -9.52
CA LEU A 327 -4.53 2.25 -8.77
C LEU A 327 -4.51 3.55 -9.61
N PRO A 328 -3.47 3.85 -10.42
CA PRO A 328 -3.49 5.03 -11.26
C PRO A 328 -4.62 5.02 -12.30
N ALA A 329 -5.09 3.85 -12.74
CA ALA A 329 -6.19 3.74 -13.71
C ALA A 329 -7.54 4.21 -13.14
N VAL A 330 -7.74 4.10 -11.82
CA VAL A 330 -9.03 4.41 -11.17
C VAL A 330 -9.46 5.87 -11.39
N PRO A 331 -8.71 6.90 -10.94
CA PRO A 331 -9.11 8.29 -11.16
C PRO A 331 -9.14 8.68 -12.65
N LEU A 332 -8.29 8.06 -13.48
CA LEU A 332 -8.24 8.30 -14.93
C LEU A 332 -9.48 7.79 -15.67
N ILE A 333 -9.97 6.59 -15.32
CA ILE A 333 -11.20 6.02 -15.87
C ILE A 333 -12.41 6.79 -15.35
N LEU A 334 -12.51 6.97 -14.03
CA LEU A 334 -13.65 7.65 -13.40
C LEU A 334 -13.81 9.10 -13.88
N SER A 335 -12.71 9.80 -14.17
CA SER A 335 -12.77 11.16 -14.75
C SER A 335 -13.17 11.19 -16.23
N SER A 336 -13.17 10.04 -16.92
CA SER A 336 -13.42 9.94 -18.36
C SER A 336 -14.74 9.28 -18.73
N VAL A 337 -15.35 8.49 -17.84
CA VAL A 337 -16.64 7.81 -18.09
C VAL A 337 -17.82 8.78 -18.00
N ARG A 338 -18.92 8.42 -18.67
CA ARG A 338 -20.19 9.15 -18.60
C ARG A 338 -21.21 8.31 -17.86
N LEU A 339 -21.94 8.93 -16.95
CA LEU A 339 -23.01 8.27 -16.21
C LEU A 339 -24.16 7.86 -17.12
N PRO A 340 -24.86 6.75 -16.81
CA PRO A 340 -26.08 6.37 -17.51
C PRO A 340 -27.13 7.48 -17.47
N ARG A 341 -27.93 7.57 -18.54
CA ARG A 341 -29.08 8.49 -18.59
C ARG A 341 -30.32 7.84 -17.95
N PRO A 342 -31.34 8.63 -17.57
CA PRO A 342 -32.63 8.09 -17.17
C PRO A 342 -33.17 7.10 -18.22
N PRO A 343 -33.83 6.00 -17.81
CA PRO A 343 -34.26 5.68 -16.43
C PRO A 343 -33.19 5.00 -15.55
N HIS A 344 -32.09 4.49 -16.13
CA HIS A 344 -31.11 3.65 -15.42
C HIS A 344 -30.18 4.41 -14.45
N ALA A 345 -30.17 5.74 -14.50
CA ALA A 345 -29.29 6.59 -13.69
C ALA A 345 -29.45 6.33 -12.17
N LYS A 346 -30.68 6.21 -11.67
CA LYS A 346 -30.94 5.99 -10.22
C LYS A 346 -30.40 4.64 -9.76
N LEU A 347 -30.70 3.58 -10.51
CA LEU A 347 -30.22 2.23 -10.22
C LEU A 347 -28.69 2.18 -10.19
N TRP A 348 -28.04 2.81 -11.17
CA TRP A 348 -26.58 2.86 -11.23
C TRP A 348 -25.97 3.62 -10.04
N ILE A 349 -26.54 4.77 -9.66
CA ILE A 349 -26.07 5.55 -8.51
C ILE A 349 -26.23 4.74 -7.22
N SER A 350 -27.36 4.06 -7.03
CA SER A 350 -27.57 3.19 -5.87
C SER A 350 -26.55 2.05 -5.82
N ALA A 351 -26.29 1.39 -6.96
CA ALA A 351 -25.27 0.35 -7.05
C ALA A 351 -23.86 0.89 -6.76
N TRP A 352 -23.50 2.06 -7.29
CA TRP A 352 -22.23 2.72 -7.03
C TRP A 352 -22.02 3.04 -5.55
N ILE A 353 -23.04 3.61 -4.89
CA ILE A 353 -22.98 3.93 -3.46
C ILE A 353 -22.84 2.65 -2.63
N LEU A 354 -23.66 1.63 -2.89
CA LEU A 354 -23.62 0.37 -2.15
C LEU A 354 -22.26 -0.33 -2.31
N PHE A 355 -21.74 -0.40 -3.54
CA PHE A 355 -20.45 -0.99 -3.85
C PHE A 355 -19.31 -0.30 -3.08
N ASN A 356 -19.21 1.04 -3.18
CA ASN A 356 -18.14 1.77 -2.52
C ASN A 356 -18.29 1.80 -1.00
N ALA A 357 -19.50 1.86 -0.46
CA ALA A 357 -19.73 1.75 0.98
C ALA A 357 -19.32 0.36 1.50
N ALA A 358 -19.71 -0.71 0.81
CA ALA A 358 -19.38 -2.07 1.20
C ALA A 358 -17.86 -2.33 1.14
N LEU A 359 -17.20 -2.03 0.02
CA LEU A 359 -15.76 -2.21 -0.11
C LEU A 359 -14.94 -1.21 0.71
N GLY A 360 -15.44 0.01 0.90
CA GLY A 360 -14.82 0.99 1.78
C GLY A 360 -14.79 0.49 3.22
N VAL A 361 -15.92 0.00 3.74
CA VAL A 361 -15.99 -0.57 5.10
C VAL A 361 -15.17 -1.86 5.20
N LEU A 362 -15.25 -2.75 4.22
CA LEU A 362 -14.48 -3.99 4.22
C LEU A 362 -12.98 -3.69 4.22
N MET A 363 -12.48 -2.95 3.24
CA MET A 363 -11.04 -2.72 3.05
C MET A 363 -10.50 -1.69 4.05
N GLY A 364 -11.23 -0.61 4.32
CA GLY A 364 -10.79 0.52 5.13
C GLY A 364 -11.08 0.40 6.63
N VAL A 365 -11.73 -0.67 7.10
CA VAL A 365 -11.97 -0.90 8.54
C VAL A 365 -11.66 -2.33 8.95
N TYR A 366 -12.15 -3.32 8.21
CA TYR A 366 -12.08 -4.71 8.67
C TYR A 366 -10.88 -5.48 8.13
N HIS A 367 -10.55 -5.33 6.86
CA HIS A 367 -9.47 -6.09 6.23
C HIS A 367 -8.16 -5.82 6.97
N GLN A 368 -7.70 -6.86 7.69
CA GLN A 368 -6.48 -6.84 8.49
C GLN A 368 -6.39 -5.67 9.50
N GLY A 369 -7.53 -5.06 9.88
CA GLY A 369 -7.57 -3.81 10.69
C GLY A 369 -7.07 -3.94 12.12
N GLY A 370 -6.85 -5.16 12.60
CA GLY A 370 -6.26 -5.46 13.92
C GLY A 370 -4.74 -5.35 14.00
N ILE A 371 -4.01 -5.31 12.88
CA ILE A 371 -2.53 -5.38 12.90
C ILE A 371 -1.92 -4.17 13.63
N VAL A 372 -2.29 -2.96 13.23
CA VAL A 372 -1.76 -1.73 13.84
C VAL A 372 -2.19 -1.56 15.31
N PRO A 373 -3.45 -1.83 15.70
CA PRO A 373 -3.87 -1.83 17.10
C PRO A 373 -3.13 -2.86 17.97
N VAL A 374 -2.94 -4.09 17.49
CA VAL A 374 -2.16 -5.12 18.22
C VAL A 374 -0.71 -4.66 18.41
N GLN A 375 -0.06 -4.18 17.35
CA GLN A 375 1.30 -3.64 17.43
C GLN A 375 1.43 -2.51 18.46
N THR A 376 0.49 -1.55 18.42
CA THR A 376 0.44 -0.44 19.37
C THR A 376 0.17 -0.91 20.80
N HIS A 377 -0.62 -1.97 20.99
CA HIS A 377 -0.86 -2.56 22.30
C HIS A 377 0.42 -3.19 22.86
N ILE A 378 1.08 -4.06 22.09
CA ILE A 378 2.34 -4.72 22.48
C ILE A 378 3.42 -3.68 22.84
N ALA A 379 3.50 -2.58 22.06
CA ALA A 379 4.42 -1.47 22.32
C ALA A 379 4.19 -0.79 23.69
N ARG A 380 2.96 -0.80 24.22
CA ARG A 380 2.56 -0.13 25.47
C ARG A 380 2.49 -1.05 26.70
N THR A 381 2.48 -2.37 26.51
CA THR A 381 2.42 -3.34 27.62
C THR A 381 3.68 -3.24 28.50
N ASN A 382 3.60 -3.50 29.81
CA ASN A 382 4.80 -3.51 30.68
C ASN A 382 5.47 -4.89 30.79
N GLU A 383 4.89 -5.90 30.14
CA GLU A 383 5.41 -7.27 30.13
C GLU A 383 6.60 -7.37 29.18
N SER A 384 7.63 -8.11 29.59
CA SER A 384 8.73 -8.52 28.72
C SER A 384 8.22 -9.62 27.79
N VAL A 385 8.22 -9.35 26.49
CA VAL A 385 7.75 -10.28 25.46
C VAL A 385 8.94 -10.65 24.60
N SER A 386 9.28 -11.94 24.55
CA SER A 386 10.44 -12.41 23.77
C SER A 386 10.08 -12.68 22.32
N HIS A 387 8.88 -13.21 22.08
CA HIS A 387 8.44 -13.64 20.76
C HIS A 387 6.98 -13.23 20.51
N ALA A 388 6.71 -12.75 19.29
CA ALA A 388 5.36 -12.53 18.78
C ALA A 388 5.21 -13.25 17.42
N PHE A 389 4.46 -14.35 17.42
CA PHE A 389 4.15 -15.14 16.23
C PHE A 389 2.87 -14.63 15.58
N TRP A 390 2.89 -14.34 14.28
CA TRP A 390 1.75 -13.82 13.52
C TRP A 390 1.22 -14.89 12.58
N TRP A 391 0.07 -15.51 12.92
CA TRP A 391 -0.49 -16.61 12.15
C TRP A 391 -1.81 -16.21 11.49
N LYS A 392 -1.97 -16.55 10.21
CA LYS A 392 -3.14 -16.15 9.39
C LYS A 392 -3.40 -14.64 9.40
N THR A 393 -2.34 -13.84 9.38
CA THR A 393 -2.39 -12.38 9.23
C THR A 393 -1.28 -11.93 8.31
N TYR A 394 -1.40 -10.71 7.77
CA TYR A 394 -0.25 -10.08 7.12
C TYR A 394 0.87 -9.80 8.13
N SER A 395 2.12 -9.79 7.64
CA SER A 395 3.28 -9.46 8.45
C SER A 395 3.16 -8.02 8.96
N PRO A 396 3.39 -7.76 10.26
CA PRO A 396 3.22 -6.44 10.83
C PRO A 396 4.45 -5.55 10.62
N PRO A 397 4.28 -4.21 10.59
CA PRO A 397 5.41 -3.28 10.58
C PRO A 397 6.12 -3.26 11.95
N THR A 398 7.42 -3.54 11.98
CA THR A 398 8.16 -3.70 13.25
C THR A 398 8.47 -2.37 13.93
N TRP A 399 8.61 -1.30 13.15
CA TRP A 399 8.90 0.04 13.64
C TRP A 399 7.81 0.64 14.55
N LEU A 400 6.60 0.06 14.58
CA LEU A 400 5.52 0.45 15.50
C LEU A 400 5.72 -0.04 16.94
N LEU A 401 6.70 -0.91 17.19
CA LEU A 401 6.99 -1.48 18.52
C LEU A 401 7.70 -0.53 19.49
N ASN A 402 8.03 0.70 19.06
CA ASN A 402 8.62 1.74 19.90
C ASN A 402 9.88 1.28 20.67
N GLY A 403 10.82 0.68 19.97
CA GLY A 403 12.09 0.20 20.53
C GLY A 403 12.04 -1.19 21.15
N LYS A 404 10.84 -1.74 21.45
CA LYS A 404 10.73 -3.11 22.00
C LYS A 404 11.22 -4.21 21.08
N ASN A 405 11.34 -3.94 19.79
CA ASN A 405 11.87 -4.88 18.81
C ASN A 405 13.37 -5.17 18.98
N GLU A 406 14.08 -4.49 19.88
CA GLU A 406 15.44 -4.92 20.29
C GLU A 406 15.40 -6.21 21.11
N GLU A 407 14.35 -6.41 21.91
CA GLU A 407 14.17 -7.59 22.76
C GLU A 407 13.12 -8.57 22.20
N LEU A 408 12.10 -8.05 21.49
CA LEU A 408 11.00 -8.80 20.92
C LEU A 408 11.29 -9.27 19.48
N LYS A 409 11.36 -10.58 19.29
CA LYS A 409 11.41 -11.19 17.96
C LYS A 409 10.00 -11.37 17.38
N THR A 410 9.71 -10.64 16.30
CA THR A 410 8.49 -10.82 15.52
C THR A 410 8.71 -11.89 14.45
N ILE A 411 7.81 -12.88 14.37
CA ILE A 411 7.91 -14.01 13.44
C ILE A 411 6.62 -14.09 12.62
N ASP A 412 6.76 -14.00 11.30
CA ASP A 412 5.66 -14.16 10.36
C ASP A 412 5.44 -15.64 10.03
N LEU A 413 4.21 -16.11 10.26
CA LEU A 413 3.74 -17.47 10.00
C LEU A 413 2.55 -17.46 9.03
N MET A 414 2.44 -16.44 8.17
CA MET A 414 1.40 -16.39 7.15
C MET A 414 1.46 -17.63 6.24
N GLY A 415 0.30 -18.25 6.00
CA GLY A 415 0.16 -19.38 5.07
C GLY A 415 0.62 -20.74 5.58
N ILE A 416 1.27 -20.86 6.74
CA ILE A 416 1.69 -22.18 7.24
C ILE A 416 0.52 -22.95 7.89
N PRO A 417 0.49 -24.30 7.76
CA PRO A 417 -0.51 -25.12 8.43
C PRO A 417 -0.43 -25.03 9.95
N GLY A 418 -1.58 -25.13 10.63
CA GLY A 418 -1.67 -24.99 12.08
C GLY A 418 -0.74 -25.92 12.87
N ALA A 419 -0.56 -27.17 12.43
CA ALA A 419 0.35 -28.11 13.10
C ALA A 419 1.83 -27.67 13.03
N GLN A 420 2.25 -27.10 11.90
CA GLN A 420 3.61 -26.57 11.74
C GLN A 420 3.81 -25.29 12.56
N MET A 421 2.77 -24.44 12.64
CA MET A 421 2.77 -23.26 13.51
C MET A 421 2.99 -23.64 14.97
N LEU A 422 2.27 -24.66 15.48
CA LEU A 422 2.44 -25.12 16.87
C LEU A 422 3.85 -25.64 17.13
N LYS A 423 4.43 -26.39 16.19
CA LYS A 423 5.82 -26.86 16.30
C LYS A 423 6.81 -25.69 16.42
N GLN A 424 6.63 -24.62 15.65
CA GLN A 424 7.47 -23.43 15.79
C GLN A 424 7.23 -22.70 17.12
N LEU A 425 5.98 -22.58 17.55
CA LEU A 425 5.61 -21.99 18.83
C LEU A 425 6.26 -22.74 20.00
N GLU A 426 6.25 -24.07 19.98
CA GLU A 426 6.86 -24.93 21.01
C GLU A 426 8.36 -24.73 21.17
N THR A 427 9.08 -24.40 20.09
CA THR A 427 10.53 -24.16 20.16
C THR A 427 10.89 -22.90 20.94
N ALA A 428 9.97 -21.92 21.00
CA ALA A 428 10.15 -20.69 21.77
C ALA A 428 9.65 -20.81 23.22
N LEU A 429 8.87 -21.85 23.54
CA LEU A 429 8.32 -22.04 24.88
C LEU A 429 9.34 -22.68 25.83
N PRO A 430 9.47 -22.19 27.07
CA PRO A 430 10.38 -22.76 28.05
C PRO A 430 10.01 -24.21 28.41
N HIS A 431 11.01 -25.05 28.61
CA HIS A 431 10.80 -26.44 29.06
C HIS A 431 10.25 -26.51 30.49
N CYS A 432 9.35 -27.46 30.72
CA CYS A 432 8.83 -27.78 32.04
C CYS A 432 9.93 -28.38 32.90
N ARG A 433 10.57 -27.57 33.77
CA ARG A 433 11.57 -28.05 34.74
C ARG A 433 10.95 -28.78 35.93
N THR A 434 9.68 -28.49 36.26
CA THR A 434 8.89 -29.14 37.31
C THR A 434 7.45 -29.32 36.83
N ARG A 435 6.61 -30.09 37.55
CA ARG A 435 5.15 -30.11 37.30
C ARG A 435 4.46 -28.78 37.62
N ARG A 436 5.18 -27.73 38.02
CA ARG A 436 4.60 -26.40 38.20
C ARG A 436 4.72 -25.61 36.89
N PRO A 437 3.70 -24.83 36.51
CA PRO A 437 3.82 -23.92 35.38
C PRO A 437 5.01 -22.97 35.62
N PRO A 438 5.77 -22.60 34.57
CA PRO A 438 6.88 -21.66 34.68
C PRO A 438 6.39 -20.36 35.36
N SER A 439 7.21 -19.79 36.26
CA SER A 439 6.82 -18.57 36.97
C SER A 439 6.74 -17.37 36.01
N ILE A 440 5.96 -16.37 36.42
CA ILE A 440 5.75 -15.08 35.71
C ILE A 440 7.06 -14.29 35.48
N ALA A 441 8.20 -14.75 36.03
CA ALA A 441 9.51 -14.14 35.83
C ALA A 441 10.14 -14.42 34.46
N HIS A 442 9.54 -15.28 33.62
CA HIS A 442 10.01 -15.56 32.26
C HIS A 442 9.30 -14.67 31.23
N GLU A 443 10.04 -14.26 30.20
CA GLU A 443 9.53 -13.49 29.07
C GLU A 443 8.33 -14.19 28.42
N SER A 444 7.28 -13.42 28.14
CA SER A 444 6.04 -13.93 27.55
C SER A 444 6.23 -14.24 26.06
N VAL A 445 5.59 -15.32 25.60
CA VAL A 445 5.50 -15.68 24.19
C VAL A 445 4.06 -15.43 23.72
N TYR A 446 3.91 -14.62 22.67
CA TYR A 446 2.61 -14.28 22.10
C TYR A 446 2.38 -14.99 20.76
N LEU A 447 1.16 -15.50 20.60
CA LEU A 447 0.58 -15.90 19.33
C LEU A 447 -0.53 -14.92 18.98
N VAL A 448 -0.37 -14.22 17.85
CA VAL A 448 -1.35 -13.32 17.29
C VAL A 448 -2.08 -14.03 16.15
N ALA A 449 -3.39 -14.21 16.28
CA ALA A 449 -4.19 -14.95 15.31
C ALA A 449 -5.65 -14.43 15.24
N PRO A 450 -6.32 -14.56 14.08
CA PRO A 450 -7.74 -14.23 13.97
C PRO A 450 -8.58 -15.05 14.95
N ARG A 451 -9.60 -14.43 15.56
CA ARG A 451 -10.56 -15.12 16.42
C ARG A 451 -11.34 -16.21 15.65
N SER A 452 -11.50 -16.04 14.34
CA SER A 452 -12.10 -17.03 13.42
C SER A 452 -11.29 -18.31 13.24
N ALA A 453 -10.07 -18.38 13.77
CA ALA A 453 -9.20 -19.56 13.67
C ALA A 453 -9.59 -20.63 14.70
N TYR A 454 -10.72 -21.31 14.46
CA TYR A 454 -11.28 -22.32 15.37
C TYR A 454 -10.34 -23.48 15.72
N PHE A 455 -9.31 -23.71 14.90
CA PHE A 455 -8.20 -24.62 15.22
C PHE A 455 -7.57 -24.35 16.61
N LEU A 456 -7.61 -23.10 17.08
CA LEU A 456 -7.03 -22.70 18.36
C LEU A 456 -7.92 -23.00 19.57
N GLN A 457 -9.23 -23.18 19.38
CA GLN A 457 -10.21 -23.32 20.48
C GLN A 457 -9.89 -24.47 21.44
N ARG A 458 -9.31 -25.57 20.92
CA ARG A 458 -8.90 -26.72 21.74
C ARG A 458 -7.75 -26.42 22.71
N PHE A 459 -6.93 -25.41 22.43
CA PHE A 459 -5.83 -24.99 23.29
C PHE A 459 -6.23 -23.92 24.30
N GLU A 460 -7.47 -23.42 24.22
CA GLU A 460 -8.02 -22.42 25.15
C GLU A 460 -8.55 -23.07 26.44
N ASP A 461 -8.99 -24.34 26.37
CA ASP A 461 -9.58 -25.04 27.53
C ASP A 461 -8.54 -25.24 28.65
N PRO A 462 -8.74 -24.62 29.83
CA PRO A 462 -7.88 -24.82 31.00
C PRO A 462 -7.72 -26.27 31.44
N ARG A 463 -8.70 -27.13 31.10
CA ARG A 463 -8.75 -28.55 31.47
C ARG A 463 -8.29 -29.47 30.34
N GLY A 464 -7.90 -28.92 29.19
CA GLY A 464 -7.41 -29.69 28.05
C GLY A 464 -6.13 -30.46 28.38
N GLU A 465 -5.96 -31.62 27.76
CA GLU A 465 -4.74 -32.44 27.86
C GLU A 465 -3.63 -32.01 26.87
N GLU A 466 -3.89 -31.00 26.04
CA GLU A 466 -2.96 -30.50 25.02
C GLU A 466 -1.66 -29.96 25.65
N GLU A 467 -0.53 -30.14 24.96
CA GLU A 467 0.80 -29.72 25.44
C GLU A 467 0.99 -28.20 25.48
N ILE A 468 0.20 -27.45 24.71
CA ILE A 468 0.21 -25.98 24.68
C ILE A 468 -1.11 -25.47 25.23
N ARG A 469 -1.01 -24.40 26.02
CA ARG A 469 -2.16 -23.66 26.52
C ARG A 469 -2.10 -22.21 26.07
N LEU A 470 -3.21 -21.73 25.53
CA LEU A 470 -3.39 -20.35 25.07
C LEU A 470 -4.32 -19.60 26.03
N GLN A 471 -3.89 -18.43 26.48
CA GLN A 471 -4.69 -17.52 27.29
C GLN A 471 -4.90 -16.20 26.54
N GLU A 472 -6.15 -15.80 26.31
CA GLU A 472 -6.46 -14.50 25.70
C GLU A 472 -5.95 -13.37 26.62
N VAL A 473 -5.04 -12.54 26.11
CA VAL A 473 -4.51 -11.35 26.80
C VAL A 473 -5.29 -10.11 26.38
N TRP A 474 -5.51 -9.96 25.08
CA TRP A 474 -6.16 -8.80 24.49
C TRP A 474 -6.72 -9.13 23.12
N SER A 475 -7.76 -8.43 22.68
CA SER A 475 -8.30 -8.58 21.33
C SER A 475 -8.84 -7.29 20.74
N TYR A 476 -8.85 -7.24 19.40
CA TYR A 476 -9.41 -6.17 18.59
C TYR A 476 -10.53 -6.69 17.69
N PRO A 477 -11.78 -6.18 17.80
CA PRO A 477 -12.93 -6.79 17.11
C PRO A 477 -13.05 -6.45 15.61
N ARG A 478 -12.37 -5.42 15.11
CA ARG A 478 -12.48 -4.98 13.70
C ARG A 478 -11.33 -5.54 12.88
N HIS A 479 -11.33 -6.86 12.70
CA HIS A 479 -10.34 -7.55 11.88
C HIS A 479 -10.98 -8.71 11.14
N ILE A 480 -10.73 -8.77 9.84
CA ILE A 480 -11.09 -9.87 8.94
C ILE A 480 -9.86 -10.20 8.10
N ASN A 481 -9.46 -11.46 8.08
CA ASN A 481 -8.50 -11.96 7.10
C ASN A 481 -9.27 -12.59 5.93
N LEU A 482 -8.99 -12.13 4.70
CA LEU A 482 -9.60 -12.67 3.50
C LEU A 482 -8.96 -13.99 3.04
N ASP A 483 -7.73 -14.27 3.48
CA ASP A 483 -7.03 -15.52 3.16
C ASP A 483 -7.48 -16.69 4.05
N ASP A 484 -8.27 -16.43 5.10
CA ASP A 484 -8.86 -17.44 5.99
C ASP A 484 -10.25 -17.91 5.50
N MET A 485 -10.60 -17.60 4.25
CA MET A 485 -11.89 -17.92 3.64
C MET A 485 -11.85 -19.23 2.82
N ASP A 486 -11.95 -20.36 3.52
CA ASP A 486 -11.97 -21.70 2.90
C ASP A 486 -13.35 -22.06 2.32
N PHE A 487 -13.78 -21.34 1.28
CA PHE A 487 -15.10 -21.56 0.66
C PHE A 487 -15.28 -22.95 0.04
N ALA A 488 -14.19 -23.61 -0.35
CA ALA A 488 -14.20 -24.92 -0.99
C ALA A 488 -14.52 -26.06 0.00
N GLU A 489 -14.00 -25.98 1.23
CA GLU A 489 -14.17 -27.02 2.24
C GLU A 489 -15.36 -26.73 3.17
N ASP A 490 -15.47 -25.51 3.68
CA ASP A 490 -16.49 -25.12 4.66
C ASP A 490 -17.84 -24.76 4.00
N GLY A 491 -17.81 -24.33 2.74
CA GLY A 491 -18.96 -23.76 2.03
C GLY A 491 -19.28 -22.32 2.46
N VAL A 492 -19.86 -21.54 1.54
CA VAL A 492 -20.02 -20.07 1.65
C VAL A 492 -20.60 -19.59 2.97
N TRP A 493 -21.74 -20.13 3.40
CA TRP A 493 -22.44 -19.63 4.59
C TRP A 493 -21.73 -19.94 5.90
N LYS A 494 -21.09 -21.11 6.01
CA LYS A 494 -20.31 -21.47 7.21
C LYS A 494 -19.05 -20.63 7.32
N THR A 495 -18.32 -20.45 6.20
CA THR A 495 -17.16 -19.57 6.15
C THR A 495 -17.53 -18.14 6.53
N LEU A 496 -18.60 -17.59 5.97
CA LEU A 496 -19.05 -16.23 6.32
C LEU A 496 -19.52 -16.13 7.77
N GLY A 497 -20.26 -17.12 8.28
CA GLY A 497 -20.68 -17.17 9.68
C GLY A 497 -19.49 -17.15 10.64
N ARG A 498 -18.44 -17.92 10.35
CA ARG A 498 -17.19 -17.98 11.12
C ARG A 498 -16.39 -16.68 11.02
N VAL A 499 -16.03 -16.25 9.81
CA VAL A 499 -15.11 -15.12 9.58
C VAL A 499 -15.75 -13.77 9.93
N VAL A 500 -17.06 -13.61 9.70
CA VAL A 500 -17.77 -12.35 10.00
C VAL A 500 -18.35 -12.34 11.41
N GLY A 501 -18.84 -13.49 11.89
CA GLY A 501 -19.43 -13.64 13.23
C GLY A 501 -18.37 -13.54 14.32
N ASP A 502 -17.32 -14.34 14.23
CA ASP A 502 -16.20 -14.38 15.19
C ASP A 502 -15.00 -13.58 14.69
N ARG A 503 -15.28 -12.44 14.07
CA ARG A 503 -14.27 -11.51 13.58
C ARG A 503 -13.46 -10.92 14.75
N GLY A 504 -12.20 -10.61 14.46
CA GLY A 504 -11.30 -9.98 15.41
C GLY A 504 -9.91 -10.58 15.36
N LEU A 505 -8.95 -9.85 15.93
CA LEU A 505 -7.57 -10.29 16.07
C LEU A 505 -7.24 -10.41 17.55
N VAL A 506 -6.68 -11.54 17.96
CA VAL A 506 -6.46 -11.87 19.36
C VAL A 506 -4.97 -12.06 19.63
N ILE A 507 -4.52 -11.55 20.77
CA ILE A 507 -3.20 -11.83 21.34
C ILE A 507 -3.39 -12.94 22.38
N TRP A 508 -2.83 -14.10 22.08
CA TRP A 508 -2.78 -15.26 22.96
C TRP A 508 -1.42 -15.32 23.65
N ARG A 509 -1.41 -15.42 24.98
CA ARG A 509 -0.23 -15.86 25.72
C ARG A 509 -0.11 -17.37 25.61
N ALA A 510 0.97 -17.84 25.02
CA ALA A 510 1.26 -19.26 24.89
C ALA A 510 2.10 -19.73 26.08
N THR A 511 1.70 -20.86 26.66
CA THR A 511 2.42 -21.53 27.76
C THR A 511 2.44 -23.04 27.53
N ARG A 512 3.49 -23.73 27.99
CA ARG A 512 3.53 -25.19 27.93
C ARG A 512 2.71 -25.78 29.09
N ASN A 513 1.83 -26.73 28.79
CA ASN A 513 1.06 -27.48 29.76
C ASN A 513 1.93 -28.59 30.37
N CYS A 514 2.53 -28.31 31.53
CA CYS A 514 3.38 -29.27 32.23
C CYS A 514 2.62 -30.48 32.83
N TRP A 515 1.31 -30.55 32.62
CA TRP A 515 0.43 -31.64 33.05
C TRP A 515 -0.16 -32.44 31.87
N GLY A 516 0.07 -32.00 30.63
CA GLY A 516 -0.37 -32.69 29.41
C GLY A 516 0.42 -33.97 29.17
N LYS A 517 -0.16 -34.93 28.45
CA LYS A 517 0.53 -36.16 28.05
C LYS A 517 1.61 -35.80 27.02
N ALA A 518 2.88 -36.02 27.37
CA ALA A 518 3.96 -35.95 26.41
C ALA A 518 3.70 -36.97 25.29
N GLN A 519 3.58 -36.52 24.05
CA GLN A 519 3.58 -37.44 22.90
C GLN A 519 4.98 -38.05 22.79
N SER A 520 5.07 -39.33 23.18
CA SER A 520 6.28 -40.17 23.10
C SER A 520 6.73 -40.41 21.68
#